data_AF-A0A256ZYS7-F1
#
_entry.id   AF-A0A256ZYS7-F1
#
_cell.length_a   1.000
_cell.length_b   1.000
_cell.length_c   1.000
_cell.angle_alpha   90.00
_cell.angle_beta   90.00
_cell.angle_gamma   90.00
#
_symmetry.space_group_name_H-M   'P 1'
#
loop_
_entity.id
_entity.type
_entity.pdbx_description
1 polymer ?
#
loop_
_entity_poly.entity_id
_entity_poly.type
_entity_poly.pdbx_seq_one_letter_code
_entity_poly.pdbx_strand_id
1 'polypeptide(L)'
;MRKILVAYDGSEGSEKAFEKALSLLDPDGEIILLAVTPKATEKLDRNAYKETKKKAKQLISDKIKIFPNVRIRGIVKELLVL
;
A
#
# COMPACT_ATOMS: atom_id res chain seq x y z
N MET A 1 -0.84 21.66 1.43
CA MET A 1 -1.17 20.22 1.55
C MET A 1 -0.94 19.43 0.27
N ARG A 2 0.27 18.91 0.08
CA ARG A 2 0.61 17.95 -0.98
C ARG A 2 0.19 16.52 -0.57
N LYS A 3 -0.33 15.76 -1.54
CA LYS A 3 -0.63 14.32 -1.38
C LYS A 3 0.23 13.51 -2.32
N ILE A 4 0.87 12.45 -1.81
CA ILE A 4 1.73 11.58 -2.60
C ILE A 4 1.16 10.16 -2.56
N LEU A 5 0.85 9.61 -3.73
CA LEU A 5 0.42 8.22 -3.88
C LEU A 5 1.64 7.34 -4.13
N VAL A 6 1.80 6.29 -3.34
CA VAL A 6 2.89 5.31 -3.47
C VAL A 6 2.26 3.93 -3.68
N ALA A 7 2.54 3.32 -4.83
CA ALA A 7 2.26 1.89 -5.02
C ALA A 7 3.17 1.10 -4.08
N TYR A 8 2.58 0.28 -3.21
CA TYR A 8 3.28 -0.33 -2.09
C TYR A 8 2.92 -1.80 -1.94
N ASP A 9 3.92 -2.66 -2.18
CA ASP A 9 3.84 -4.12 -2.11
C ASP A 9 4.90 -4.74 -1.17
N GLY A 10 5.73 -3.89 -0.54
CA GLY A 10 6.84 -4.29 0.35
C GLY A 10 8.10 -4.73 -0.37
N SER A 11 8.12 -4.64 -1.71
CA SER A 11 9.37 -4.80 -2.47
C SER A 11 10.33 -3.64 -2.17
N GLU A 12 11.62 -3.88 -2.41
CA GLU A 12 12.67 -2.86 -2.26
C GLU A 12 12.36 -1.58 -3.08
N GLY A 13 11.81 -1.75 -4.29
CA GLY A 13 11.42 -0.62 -5.13
C GLY A 13 10.31 0.23 -4.50
N SER A 14 9.32 -0.42 -3.89
CA SER A 14 8.24 0.27 -3.20
C SER A 14 8.69 0.96 -1.91
N GLU A 15 9.66 0.39 -1.20
CA GLU A 15 10.29 1.01 -0.03
C GLU A 15 11.05 2.27 -0.41
N LYS A 16 11.89 2.20 -1.45
CA LYS A 16 12.61 3.36 -1.99
C LYS A 16 11.65 4.46 -2.45
N ALA A 17 10.53 4.10 -3.07
CA ALA A 17 9.49 5.06 -3.46
C ALA A 17 8.84 5.73 -2.25
N PHE A 18 8.58 4.96 -1.18
CA PHE A 18 8.05 5.50 0.07
C PHE A 18 9.04 6.44 0.78
N GLU A 19 10.31 6.05 0.88
CA GLU A 19 11.38 6.91 1.44
C GLU A 19 11.53 8.21 0.65
N LYS A 20 11.47 8.12 -0.68
CA LYS A 20 11.48 9.31 -1.53
C LYS A 20 10.26 10.19 -1.27
N ALA A 21 9.07 9.61 -1.12
CA ALA A 21 7.85 10.34 -0.79
C ALA A 21 7.95 11.04 0.56
N LEU A 22 8.51 10.39 1.59
CA LEU A 22 8.79 11.01 2.89
C LEU A 22 9.70 12.24 2.76
N SER A 23 10.77 12.15 1.96
CA SER A 23 11.70 13.28 1.77
C SER A 23 11.09 14.49 1.06
N LEU A 24 9.98 14.30 0.34
CA LEU A 24 9.29 15.32 -0.44
C LEU A 24 8.01 15.84 0.25
N LEU A 25 7.69 15.29 1.43
CA LEU A 25 6.46 15.56 2.13
C LEU A 25 6.52 16.92 2.83
N ASP A 26 5.53 17.77 2.57
CA ASP A 26 5.35 19.01 3.31
C ASP A 26 4.90 18.70 4.76
N PRO A 27 5.11 19.61 5.73
CA PRO A 27 4.68 19.40 7.13
C PRO A 27 3.19 19.05 7.30
N ASP A 28 2.33 19.53 6.40
CA ASP A 28 0.89 19.24 6.38
C ASP A 28 0.49 18.13 5.40
N GLY A 29 1.46 17.50 4.74
CA GLY A 29 1.27 16.55 3.65
C GLY A 29 0.71 15.18 4.08
N GLU A 30 0.22 14.42 3.10
CA GLU A 30 -0.30 13.05 3.28
C GLU A 30 0.37 12.08 2.30
N ILE A 31 0.83 10.92 2.80
CA ILE A 31 1.23 9.79 1.95
C ILE A 31 0.07 8.79 1.90
N ILE A 32 -0.26 8.34 0.69
CA ILE A 32 -1.27 7.30 0.46
C ILE A 32 -0.55 6.06 -0.06
N LEU A 33 -0.56 4.98 0.73
CA LEU A 33 -0.04 3.68 0.33
C LEU A 33 -1.13 2.91 -0.42
N LEU A 34 -0.83 2.49 -1.65
CA LEU A 34 -1.72 1.71 -2.49
C LEU A 34 -1.15 0.30 -2.69
N ALA A 35 -1.76 -0.69 -2.04
CA ALA A 35 -1.51 -2.08 -2.35
C ALA A 35 -2.53 -2.57 -3.38
N VAL A 36 -2.05 -3.25 -4.41
CA VAL A 36 -2.90 -3.85 -5.45
C VAL A 36 -2.94 -5.35 -5.25
N THR A 37 -4.14 -5.92 -5.25
CA THR A 37 -4.35 -7.37 -5.15
C THR A 37 -5.17 -7.87 -6.34
N PRO A 38 -4.94 -9.11 -6.81
CA PRO A 38 -5.79 -9.70 -7.83
C PRO A 38 -7.23 -9.81 -7.33
N LYS A 39 -8.20 -9.58 -8.22
CA LYS A 39 -9.61 -9.91 -7.96
C LYS A 39 -9.77 -11.43 -8.00
N ALA A 40 -10.63 -11.97 -7.15
CA ALA A 40 -11.02 -13.37 -7.26
C ALA A 40 -11.64 -13.63 -8.65
N THR A 41 -11.07 -14.59 -9.37
CA THR A 41 -11.61 -15.13 -10.64
C THR A 41 -11.87 -16.63 -10.46
N GLU A 42 -12.55 -17.28 -11.40
CA GLU A 42 -12.72 -18.74 -11.37
C GLU A 42 -11.38 -19.50 -11.31
N LYS A 43 -10.31 -18.90 -11.85
CA LYS A 43 -8.95 -19.47 -11.86
C LYS A 43 -8.15 -19.23 -10.57
N LEU A 44 -8.60 -18.32 -9.70
CA LEU A 44 -7.88 -17.98 -8.48
C LEU A 44 -8.62 -18.57 -7.27
N ASP A 45 -7.94 -19.41 -6.50
CA ASP A 45 -8.50 -19.95 -5.26
C ASP A 45 -8.97 -18.81 -4.35
N ARG A 46 -10.25 -18.86 -3.92
CA ARG A 46 -10.86 -17.90 -3.00
C ARG A 46 -10.05 -17.74 -1.71
N ASN A 47 -9.39 -18.80 -1.26
CA ASN A 47 -8.52 -18.77 -0.09
C ASN A 47 -7.22 -18.00 -0.38
N ALA A 48 -6.59 -18.24 -1.53
CA ALA A 48 -5.41 -17.49 -1.97
C ALA A 48 -5.72 -15.98 -2.10
N TYR A 49 -6.89 -15.63 -2.65
CA TYR A 49 -7.37 -14.24 -2.70
C TYR A 49 -7.50 -13.62 -1.30
N LYS A 50 -8.19 -14.30 -0.37
CA LYS A 50 -8.40 -13.81 1.00
C LYS A 50 -7.07 -13.59 1.71
N GLU A 51 -6.15 -14.55 1.61
CA GLU A 51 -4.82 -14.44 2.22
C GLU A 51 -3.99 -13.30 1.61
N THR A 52 -4.05 -13.11 0.29
CA THR A 52 -3.35 -12.00 -0.38
C THR A 52 -3.88 -10.65 0.09
N LYS A 53 -5.20 -10.49 0.17
CA LYS A 53 -5.84 -9.27 0.67
C LYS A 53 -5.50 -9.01 2.14
N LYS A 54 -5.45 -10.06 2.96
CA LYS A 54 -5.04 -9.97 4.38
C LYS A 54 -3.59 -9.52 4.50
N LYS A 55 -2.68 -10.12 3.74
CA LYS A 55 -1.25 -9.74 3.70
C LYS A 55 -1.06 -8.29 3.28
N ALA A 56 -1.75 -7.84 2.22
CA ALA A 56 -1.69 -6.45 1.77
C ALA A 56 -2.14 -5.45 2.84
N LYS A 57 -3.24 -5.75 3.55
CA LYS A 57 -3.71 -4.93 4.67
C LYS A 57 -2.70 -4.88 5.82
N GLN A 58 -2.12 -6.04 6.16
CA GLN A 58 -1.15 -6.15 7.24
C GLN A 58 0.11 -5.33 6.92
N LEU A 59 0.64 -5.48 5.72
CA LEU A 59 1.82 -4.78 5.23
C LEU A 59 1.67 -3.25 5.27
N ILE A 60 0.52 -2.74 4.81
CA ILE A 60 0.19 -1.32 4.93
C ILE A 60 0.09 -0.89 6.40
N SER A 61 -0.63 -1.66 7.22
CA SER A 61 -0.84 -1.36 8.64
C SER A 61 0.48 -1.27 9.40
N ASP A 62 1.38 -2.23 9.17
CA ASP A 62 2.69 -2.26 9.82
C ASP A 62 3.57 -1.10 9.36
N LYS A 63 3.53 -0.74 8.06
CA LYS A 63 4.26 0.45 7.60
C LYS A 63 3.76 1.72 8.27
N ILE A 64 2.44 1.91 8.38
CA ILE A 64 1.85 3.09 9.03
C ILE A 64 2.31 3.21 10.49
N LYS A 65 2.36 2.10 11.24
CA LYS A 65 2.78 2.09 12.65
C LYS A 65 4.22 2.56 12.88
N ILE A 66 5.10 2.37 11.90
CA ILE A 66 6.52 2.78 12.00
C ILE A 66 6.65 4.31 11.99
N PHE A 67 5.67 5.03 11.44
CA PHE A 67 5.72 6.48 11.26
C PHE A 67 4.52 7.19 11.93
N PRO A 68 4.40 7.13 13.28
CA PRO A 68 3.23 7.65 14.00
C PRO A 68 3.02 9.16 13.86
N ASN A 69 4.07 9.92 13.53
CA ASN A 69 4.04 11.38 13.37
C ASN A 69 3.84 11.82 11.90
N VAL A 70 3.69 10.88 10.97
CA VAL A 70 3.46 11.17 9.55
C VAL A 70 2.02 10.83 9.20
N ARG A 71 1.34 11.71 8.46
CA ARG A 71 -0.02 11.43 7.99
C ARG A 71 0.03 10.42 6.84
N ILE A 72 -0.21 9.16 7.16
CA ILE A 72 -0.21 8.06 6.18
C ILE A 72 -1.58 7.37 6.17
N ARG A 73 -2.12 7.12 4.97
CA ARG A 73 -3.35 6.35 4.77
C ARG A 73 -3.11 5.18 3.83
N GLY A 74 -3.75 4.05 4.13
CA GLY A 74 -3.70 2.84 3.30
C GLY A 74 -4.93 2.65 2.40
N ILE A 75 -4.72 2.17 1.19
CA ILE A 75 -5.75 1.68 0.27
C ILE A 75 -5.33 0.32 -0.27
N VAL A 76 -6.24 -0.65 -0.20
CA VAL A 76 -6.10 -1.94 -0.91
C VAL A 76 -7.08 -1.93 -2.07
N LYS A 77 -6.58 -2.00 -3.30
CA LYS A 77 -7.38 -2.00 -4.52
C LYS A 77 -7.31 -3.36 -5.21
N GLU A 78 -8.48 -3.86 -5.60
CA GLU A 78 -8.57 -5.08 -6.39
C GLU A 78 -8.54 -4.75 -7.88
N LEU A 79 -7.71 -5.47 -8.63
CA LEU A 79 -7.61 -5.36 -10.08
C LEU A 79 -7.80 -6.74 -10.72
N LEU A 80 -8.53 -6.76 -11.83
CA LEU A 80 -8.63 -7.95 -12.67
C LEU A 80 -7.27 -8.13 -13.34
N VAL A 81 -6.58 -9.23 -13.06
CA VAL A 81 -5.35 -9.59 -13.78
C VAL A 81 -5.82 -10.34 -15.03
N LEU A 82 -5.66 -9.70 -16.19
CA LEU A 82 -6.01 -10.24 -17.51
C LEU A 82 -4.97 -11.29 -17.95
#